data_AF-A0A2V9Q8R1-F1
#
_entry.id   AF-A0A2V9Q8R1-F1
#
_cell.length_a   1.000
_cell.length_b   1.000
_cell.length_c   1.000
_cell.angle_alpha   90.00
_cell.angle_beta   90.00
_cell.angle_gamma   90.00
#
_symmetry.space_group_name_H-M   'P 1'
#
loop_
_entity.id
_entity.type
_entity.pdbx_description
1 polymer ?
#
loop_
_entity_poly.entity_id
_entity_poly.type
_entity_poly.pdbx_seq_one_letter_code
_entity_poly.pdbx_strand_id
1 'polypeptide(L)' 'MTAIQEFRCEICGRITNTPNHWFVIECSDSQLSVLRWNLETANSAGARHFCGEAHAQVYISRWFDSVCSPPKPDFTARPL' A
#
# COMPACT_ATOMS: atom_id res chain seq x y z
N MET A 1 -19.19 -24.00 -2.81
CA MET A 1 -19.07 -22.90 -1.82
C MET A 1 -18.35 -21.76 -2.52
N THR A 2 -19.01 -20.65 -2.78
CA THR A 2 -18.39 -19.49 -3.42
C THR A 2 -17.52 -18.82 -2.37
N ALA A 3 -16.19 -18.87 -2.51
CA ALA A 3 -15.29 -18.17 -1.62
C ALA A 3 -15.58 -16.66 -1.75
N ILE A 4 -16.11 -16.06 -0.67
CA ILE A 4 -16.36 -14.62 -0.63
C ILE A 4 -14.98 -13.99 -0.47
N GLN A 5 -14.51 -13.26 -1.49
CA GLN A 5 -13.22 -12.58 -1.42
C GLN A 5 -13.34 -11.37 -0.51
N GLU A 6 -12.72 -11.48 0.66
CA GLU A 6 -12.58 -10.42 1.64
C GLU A 6 -11.34 -9.57 1.33
N PHE A 7 -11.51 -8.27 1.18
CA PHE A 7 -10.41 -7.33 0.95
C PHE A 7 -10.16 -6.51 2.21
N ARG A 8 -8.88 -6.38 2.59
CA ARG A 8 -8.46 -5.68 3.80
C ARG A 8 -7.70 -4.41 3.47
N CYS A 9 -8.03 -3.32 4.15
CA CYS A 9 -7.27 -2.08 4.03
C CYS A 9 -5.95 -2.17 4.79
N GLU A 10 -4.85 -1.84 4.11
CA GLU A 10 -3.49 -1.92 4.68
C GLU A 10 -3.22 -0.90 5.79
N ILE A 11 -3.98 0.20 5.86
CA ILE A 11 -3.75 1.26 6.85
C ILE A 11 -4.60 1.09 8.10
N CYS A 12 -5.92 0.91 7.94
CA CYS A 12 -6.85 0.83 9.07
C CYS A 12 -7.35 -0.58 9.38
N GLY A 13 -7.01 -1.58 8.56
CA GLY A 13 -7.44 -2.96 8.76
C GLY A 13 -8.91 -3.23 8.47
N ARG A 14 -9.67 -2.27 7.93
CA ARG A 14 -11.08 -2.49 7.52
C ARG A 14 -11.15 -3.65 6.53
N ILE A 15 -11.99 -4.64 6.80
CA ILE A 15 -12.27 -5.76 5.90
C ILE A 15 -13.63 -5.55 5.26
N THR A 16 -13.74 -5.78 3.95
CA THR A 16 -15.03 -5.73 3.26
C THR A 16 -15.08 -6.69 2.07
N ASN A 17 -16.28 -7.14 1.79
CA ASN A 17 -16.63 -7.95 0.62
C ASN A 17 -17.12 -7.07 -0.55
N THR A 18 -17.38 -5.79 -0.31
CA THR A 18 -17.93 -4.84 -1.30
C THR A 18 -17.15 -3.52 -1.31
N PRO A 19 -15.91 -3.52 -1.85
CA PRO A 19 -15.00 -2.36 -1.78
C PRO A 19 -15.44 -1.23 -2.72
N ASN A 20 -16.36 -0.38 -2.27
CA ASN A 20 -16.81 0.80 -3.03
C ASN A 20 -15.90 1.99 -2.72
N HIS A 21 -15.37 2.66 -3.76
CA HIS A 21 -14.39 3.76 -3.66
C HIS A 21 -13.04 3.37 -3.06
N TRP A 22 -12.65 2.10 -3.25
CA TRP A 22 -11.33 1.64 -2.85
C TRP A 22 -10.31 1.89 -3.95
N PHE A 23 -9.05 1.89 -3.55
CA PHE A 23 -7.90 2.00 -4.44
C PHE A 23 -7.01 0.79 -4.23
N VAL A 24 -6.32 0.39 -5.31
CA VAL A 24 -5.27 -0.62 -5.26
C VAL A 24 -3.96 0.08 -5.55
N ILE A 25 -2.93 -0.19 -4.75
CA ILE A 25 -1.58 0.27 -5.05
C ILE A 25 -0.71 -0.96 -5.28
N GLU A 26 -0.03 -0.97 -6.41
CA GLU A 26 1.02 -1.94 -6.70
C GLU A 26 2.37 -1.25 -6.56
N CYS A 27 3.28 -1.89 -5.83
CA CYS A 27 4.64 -1.38 -5.64
C CYS A 27 5.59 -2.37 -6.30
N SER A 28 6.33 -1.88 -7.29
CA SER A 28 7.49 -2.56 -7.85
C SER A 28 8.77 -1.90 -7.34
N ASP A 29 9.93 -2.48 -7.66
CA ASP A 29 11.24 -1.92 -7.27
C ASP A 29 11.46 -0.48 -7.75
N SER A 30 10.93 -0.11 -8.92
CA SER A 30 11.20 1.19 -9.55
C SER A 30 10.00 2.15 -9.57
N GLN A 31 8.78 1.66 -9.33
CA GLN A 31 7.57 2.46 -9.47
C GLN A 31 6.48 2.06 -8.50
N LEU A 32 5.64 3.04 -8.19
CA LEU A 32 4.40 2.86 -7.44
C LEU A 32 3.22 3.22 -8.36
N SER A 33 2.35 2.25 -8.62
CA SER A 33 1.19 2.41 -9.48
C SER A 33 -0.08 2.49 -8.63
N VAL A 34 -0.83 3.59 -8.76
CA VAL A 34 -2.14 3.75 -8.12
C VAL A 34 -3.22 3.40 -9.14
N LEU A 35 -4.00 2.36 -8.85
CA LEU A 35 -5.02 1.81 -9.71
C LEU A 35 -6.39 1.94 -9.04
N ARG A 36 -7.42 2.12 -9.87
CA ARG A 36 -8.81 2.01 -9.41
C ARG A 36 -9.04 0.57 -8.96
N TRP A 37 -9.76 0.39 -7.84
CA TRP A 37 -10.13 -0.95 -7.41
C TRP A 37 -11.11 -1.58 -8.41
N ASN A 38 -10.75 -2.78 -8.89
CA ASN A 38 -11.60 -3.72 -9.62
C ASN A 38 -11.15 -5.14 -9.31
N LEU A 39 -11.95 -6.16 -9.63
CA LEU A 39 -11.61 -7.54 -9.30
C LEU A 39 -10.26 -7.97 -9.87
N GLU A 40 -9.91 -7.56 -11.09
CA GLU A 40 -8.62 -7.92 -11.69
C GLU A 40 -7.44 -7.30 -10.96
N THR A 41 -7.46 -5.97 -10.71
CA THR A 41 -6.37 -5.30 -9.98
C THR A 41 -6.30 -5.75 -8.52
N ALA A 42 -7.44 -6.05 -7.90
CA ALA A 42 -7.51 -6.52 -6.53
C ALA A 42 -6.96 -7.94 -6.36
N ASN A 43 -7.00 -8.77 -7.40
CA ASN A 43 -6.43 -10.12 -7.42
C ASN A 43 -5.00 -10.15 -8.02
N SER A 44 -4.45 -9.00 -8.40
CA SER A 44 -3.08 -8.93 -8.94
C SER A 44 -2.03 -9.24 -7.87
N ALA A 45 -0.91 -9.82 -8.29
CA ALA A 45 0.16 -10.21 -7.39
C ALA A 45 0.84 -8.95 -6.81
N GLY A 46 0.74 -8.75 -5.50
CA GLY A 46 1.27 -7.56 -4.83
C GLY A 46 0.30 -6.40 -4.72
N ALA A 47 -0.96 -6.59 -5.11
CA ALA A 47 -2.05 -5.63 -4.92
C ALA A 47 -2.28 -5.33 -3.44
N ARG A 48 -2.15 -4.06 -3.07
CA ARG A 48 -2.45 -3.56 -1.71
C ARG A 48 -3.72 -2.73 -1.74
N HIS A 49 -4.67 -3.03 -0.86
CA HIS A 49 -6.01 -2.41 -0.91
C HIS A 49 -6.13 -1.26 0.10
N PHE A 50 -6.79 -0.18 -0.32
CA PHE A 50 -6.99 1.02 0.50
C PHE A 50 -8.45 1.45 0.45
N CYS A 51 -9.06 1.65 1.62
CA CYS A 51 -10.49 1.94 1.74
C CYS A 51 -10.89 3.40 1.46
N GLY A 52 -9.99 4.18 0.87
CA GLY A 52 -10.22 5.58 0.53
C GLY A 52 -8.92 6.31 0.20
N GLU A 53 -9.06 7.54 -0.32
CA GLU A 53 -7.95 8.36 -0.77
C GLU A 53 -6.95 8.68 0.35
N ALA A 54 -7.43 8.99 1.56
CA ALA A 54 -6.58 9.39 2.67
C ALA A 54 -5.62 8.26 3.09
N HIS A 55 -6.11 7.02 3.10
CA HIS A 55 -5.27 5.86 3.41
C HIS A 55 -4.30 5.52 2.28
N ALA A 56 -4.73 5.68 1.02
CA ALA A 56 -3.83 5.54 -0.12
C ALA A 56 -2.70 6.59 -0.06
N GLN A 57 -3.02 7.85 0.23
CA GLN A 57 -2.04 8.94 0.38
C GLN A 57 -1.04 8.68 1.49
N VAL A 58 -1.48 8.21 2.67
CA VAL A 58 -0.57 7.83 3.76
C VAL A 58 0.46 6.79 3.30
N TYR A 59 0.02 5.81 2.52
CA TYR A 59 0.92 4.79 1.98
C TYR A 59 1.92 5.38 0.98
N ILE A 60 1.45 6.22 0.05
CA ILE A 60 2.29 6.90 -0.94
C ILE A 60 3.34 7.78 -0.25
N SER A 61 2.96 8.56 0.77
CA SER A 61 3.90 9.37 1.54
C SER A 61 4.98 8.53 2.24
N ARG A 62 4.61 7.38 2.81
CA ARG A 62 5.58 6.46 3.43
C ARG A 62 6.52 5.83 2.41
N TRP A 63 6.03 5.55 1.21
CA TRP A 63 6.87 5.05 0.12
C TRP A 63 7.88 6.11 -0.31
N PHE A 64 7.46 7.37 -0.47
CA PHE A 64 8.39 8.48 -0.72
C PHE A 64 9.45 8.63 0.38
N ASP A 65 9.06 8.53 1.66
CA ASP A 65 10.01 8.56 2.78
C ASP A 65 11.02 7.41 2.73
N SER A 66 10.58 6.21 2.33
CA SER A 66 11.44 5.02 2.26
C SER A 66 12.41 5.06 1.08
N VAL A 67 12.02 5.65 -0.06
CA VAL A 67 12.85 5.78 -1.27
C VAL A 67 13.77 7.01 -1.19
N CYS A 68 13.32 8.11 -0.58
CA CYS A 68 14.05 9.38 -0.52
C CYS A 68 14.73 9.66 0.81
N SER A 69 14.61 8.81 1.83
CA SER A 69 15.46 8.94 3.02
C SER A 69 16.87 8.46 2.67
N PRO A 70 17.90 9.33 2.66
CA PRO A 70 19.25 8.82 2.84
C PRO A 70 19.26 7.95 4.12
N PRO A 71 20.05 6.87 4.17
CA PRO A 71 20.17 6.09 5.40
C PRO A 71 20.44 7.08 6.52
N LYS A 72 19.57 7.09 7.54
CA LYS A 72 19.74 8.00 8.69
C LYS A 72 21.19 7.85 9.13
N PRO A 73 21.99 8.93 9.14
CA PRO A 73 23.37 8.83 9.59
C PRO A 73 23.36 8.22 10.99
N ASP A 74 24.00 7.05 11.12
CA ASP A 74 24.16 6.37 12.40
C ASP A 74 25.17 7.16 13.22
N PHE A 75 24.69 8.10 14.03
CA PHE A 75 25.53 8.90 14.92
C PHE A 75 26.00 8.10 16.15
N THR A 76 25.61 6.83 16.26
CA THR A 76 26.04 5.88 17.30
C THR A 76 27.33 5.14 16.93
N ALA A 77 27.76 5.20 15.66
CA ALA A 77 29.08 4.77 15.23
C ALA A 77 30.14 5.74 15.78
N ARG A 78 30.55 5.48 17.03
CA ARG A 78 31.65 6.18 17.69
C ARG A 78 32.91 5.99 16.83
N PRO A 79 33.52 7.06 16.28
CA PRO A 79 34.81 6.93 15.63
C PRO A 79 35.85 6.51 16.68
N LEU A 80 36.71 5.58 16.28
CA LEU A 80 37.84 5.05 17.05
C LEU A 80 38.77 6.16 17.56
#